data_AF-A0A218ZLV5-F1
#
_entry.id   AF-A0A218ZLV5-F1
#
_cell.length_a   1.000
_cell.length_b   1.000
_cell.length_c   1.000
_cell.angle_alpha   90.00
_cell.angle_beta   90.00
_cell.angle_gamma   90.00
#
_symmetry.space_group_name_H-M   'P 1'
#
loop_
_entity.id
_entity.type
_entity.pdbx_description
1 polymer ?
#
loop_
_entity_poly.entity_id
_entity_poly.type
_entity_poly.pdbx_seq_one_letter_code
_entity_poly.pdbx_strand_id
1 'polypeptide(L)' 'MADKYTVEQKTEIVIESLTATNIAELCRRHGISVVQLNRWKEKFIDGGSRALVIDALKKSRQGRK' A
#
# COMPACT_ATOMS: atom_id res chain seq x y z
N MET A 1 -11.35 5.58 -18.20
CA MET A 1 -9.91 5.53 -18.57
C MET A 1 -9.29 4.47 -17.69
N ALA A 2 -8.96 3.31 -18.25
CA ALA A 2 -8.40 2.21 -17.46
C ALA A 2 -7.04 2.64 -16.92
N ASP A 3 -6.90 2.65 -15.59
CA ASP A 3 -5.60 2.77 -14.94
C ASP A 3 -4.60 1.83 -15.64
N LYS A 4 -3.49 2.37 -16.15
CA LYS A 4 -2.42 1.59 -16.80
C LYS A 4 -1.82 0.48 -15.92
N TYR A 5 -2.12 0.51 -14.62
CA TYR A 5 -1.59 -0.41 -13.62
C TYR A 5 -2.75 -1.11 -12.92
N THR A 6 -2.74 -2.44 -12.95
CA THR A 6 -3.67 -3.25 -12.17
C THR A 6 -3.44 -3.04 -10.67
N VAL A 7 -4.43 -3.40 -9.86
CA VAL A 7 -4.32 -3.33 -8.40
C VAL A 7 -3.14 -4.18 -7.89
N GLU A 8 -2.92 -5.34 -8.50
CA GLU A 8 -1.81 -6.25 -8.19
C GLU A 8 -0.47 -5.58 -8.48
N GLN A 9 -0.29 -4.99 -9.68
CA GLN A 9 0.94 -4.26 -10.02
C GLN A 9 1.18 -3.07 -9.09
N LYS A 10 0.14 -2.28 -8.76
CA LYS A 10 0.28 -1.17 -7.80
C LYS A 10 0.77 -1.69 -6.44
N THR A 11 0.28 -2.84 -6.01
CA THR A 11 0.63 -3.44 -4.72
C THR A 11 2.08 -3.94 -4.73
N GLU A 12 2.48 -4.66 -5.77
CA GLU A 12 3.84 -5.18 -5.93
C GLU A 12 4.88 -4.06 -5.90
N ILE A 13 4.63 -2.99 -6.66
CA ILE A 13 5.47 -1.78 -6.69
C ILE A 13 5.54 -1.11 -5.31
N VAL A 14 4.41 -0.99 -4.60
CA VAL A 14 4.39 -0.40 -3.25
C VAL A 14 5.23 -1.23 -2.28
N ILE A 15 5.11 -2.56 -2.31
CA ILE A 15 5.88 -3.45 -1.45
C ILE A 15 7.38 -3.33 -1.77
N GLU A 16 7.74 -3.35 -3.05
CA GLU A 16 9.12 -3.15 -3.48
C GLU A 16 9.66 -1.77 -3.03
N SER A 17 8.81 -0.73 -3.03
CA SER A 17 9.19 0.60 -2.54
C SER A 17 9.35 0.73 -1.02
N LEU A 18 8.90 -0.25 -0.24
CA LEU A 18 9.11 -0.30 1.20
C LEU A 18 10.47 -0.90 1.55
N THR A 19 10.98 -1.80 0.70
CA THR A 19 12.28 -2.47 0.87
C THR A 19 13.38 -1.82 0.04
N ALA A 20 13.04 -1.08 -1.01
CA ALA A 20 14.00 -0.42 -1.88
C ALA A 20 14.68 0.78 -1.20
N THR A 21 16.00 0.79 -1.23
CA THR A 21 16.82 1.92 -0.77
C THR A 21 16.73 3.13 -1.72
N ASN A 22 16.43 2.90 -3.01
CA ASN A 22 16.41 3.95 -4.02
C ASN A 22 15.08 4.05 -4.77
N ILE A 23 14.22 4.95 -4.30
CA ILE A 23 12.89 5.22 -4.87
C ILE A 23 12.97 5.80 -6.29
N ALA A 24 14.03 6.55 -6.61
CA ALA A 24 14.20 7.16 -7.93
C ALA A 24 14.52 6.12 -9.01
N GLU A 25 15.33 5.11 -8.67
CA GLU A 25 15.60 3.98 -9.58
C GLU A 25 14.35 3.13 -9.80
N LEU A 26 13.62 2.82 -8.71
CA LEU A 26 12.36 2.09 -8.76
C LEU A 26 11.34 2.78 -9.69
N CYS A 27 11.19 4.11 -9.56
CA CYS A 27 10.31 4.90 -10.41
C CYS A 27 10.69 4.80 -11.89
N ARG A 28 11.99 4.84 -12.22
CA ARG A 28 12.46 4.70 -13.60
C ARG A 28 12.20 3.29 -14.16
N ARG A 29 12.42 2.25 -13.35
CA ARG A 29 12.21 0.85 -13.75
C ARG A 29 10.74 0.56 -14.07
N HIS A 30 9.83 1.05 -13.24
CA HIS A 30 8.38 0.82 -13.39
C HIS A 30 7.65 1.88 -14.23
N GLY A 31 8.37 2.91 -14.67
CA GLY A 31 7.79 4.01 -15.45
C GLY A 31 6.78 4.85 -14.68
N ILE A 32 6.89 4.88 -13.35
CA ILE A 32 5.98 5.61 -12.45
C ILE A 32 6.65 6.88 -11.93
N SER A 33 5.84 7.87 -11.58
CA SER A 33 6.33 9.06 -10.91
C SER A 33 6.37 8.87 -9.39
N VAL A 34 7.33 9.50 -8.71
CA VAL A 34 7.48 9.45 -7.25
C VAL A 34 6.19 9.87 -6.54
N VAL A 35 5.50 10.89 -7.07
CA VAL A 35 4.21 11.37 -6.54
C VAL A 35 3.14 10.29 -6.60
N GLN A 36 3.12 9.50 -7.68
CA GLN A 36 2.15 8.43 -7.88
C GLN A 36 2.41 7.27 -6.91
N LEU A 37 3.69 6.91 -6.75
CA LEU A 37 4.14 5.91 -5.79
C LEU A 37 3.82 6.32 -4.35
N ASN A 38 4.07 7.58 -3.99
CA ASN A 38 3.80 8.07 -2.64
C ASN A 38 2.30 7.98 -2.30
N ARG A 39 1.43 8.39 -3.23
CA ARG A 39 -0.02 8.22 -3.08
C ARG A 39 -0.42 6.76 -2.85
N TRP A 40 0.22 5.82 -3.54
CA TRP A 40 -0.08 4.40 -3.36
C TRP A 40 0.43 3.88 -2.01
N LYS A 41 1.64 4.28 -1.58
CA LYS A 41 2.17 3.97 -0.25
C LYS A 41 1.26 4.49 0.86
N GLU A 42 0.85 5.75 0.78
CA GLU A 42 -0.03 6.37 1.78
C GLU A 42 -1.35 5.61 1.91
N LYS A 43 -1.99 5.27 0.78
CA LYS A 43 -3.23 4.46 0.80
C LYS A 43 -3.02 3.05 1.36
N PHE A 44 -1.86 2.44 1.08
CA PHE A 44 -1.53 1.11 1.58
C PHE A 44 -1.32 1.12 3.11
N ILE A 45 -0.60 2.12 3.63
CA ILE A 45 -0.35 2.28 5.07
C ILE A 45 -1.64 2.68 5.82
N ASP A 46 -2.43 3.61 5.28
CA ASP A 46 -3.73 3.99 5.85
C ASP A 46 -4.68 2.79 5.93
N GLY A 47 -4.76 2.02 4.84
CA GLY A 47 -5.55 0.78 4.80
C GLY A 47 -5.08 -0.25 5.83
N GLY A 48 -3.77 -0.46 5.95
CA GLY A 48 -3.18 -1.36 6.94
C GLY A 48 -3.47 -0.92 8.38
N SER A 49 -3.30 0.37 8.69
CA SER A 49 -3.57 0.92 10.02
C SER A 49 -5.05 0.76 10.41
N ARG A 50 -5.97 1.08 9.47
CA ARG A 50 -7.41 0.89 9.68
C ARG A 50 -7.78 -0.58 9.89
N ALA A 51 -7.17 -1.50 9.14
CA ALA A 51 -7.41 -2.93 9.31
C ALA A 51 -7.02 -3.41 10.72
N LEU A 52 -5.89 -2.94 11.25
CA LEU A 52 -5.44 -3.27 12.61
C LEU A 52 -6.38 -2.71 13.69
N VAL A 53 -6.90 -1.49 13.51
CA VAL A 53 -7.88 -0.89 14.44
C VAL A 53 -9.21 -1.67 14.41
N ILE A 54 -9.69 -2.02 13.23
CA ILE A 54 -10.93 -2.81 13.06
C ILE A 54 -10.76 -4.21 13.68
N ASP A 55 -9.61 -4.86 13.49
CA ASP A 55 -9.31 -6.16 14.10
C ASP A 55 -9.29 -6.09 15.63
N ALA A 56 -8.63 -5.06 16.20
CA ALA A 56 -8.62 -4.81 17.64
C ALA A 56 -10.04 -4.61 18.21
N LEU A 57 -10.90 -3.86 17.50
CA LEU A 57 -12.30 -3.67 17.88
C LEU A 57 -13.12 -4.96 17.75
N LYS A 58 -12.85 -5.79 16.74
CA LYS A 58 -13.51 -7.10 16.55
C LYS A 58 -13.13 -8.09 17.66
N LYS A 59 -11.86 -8.16 18.03
CA LYS A 59 -11.37 -9.02 19.12
C LYS A 59 -12.05 -8.71 20.45
N SER A 60 -12.27 -7.43 20.74
CA SER A 60 -12.94 -6.99 21.97
C SER A 60 -14.43 -7.37 22.02
N ARG A 61 -15.09 -7.51 20.85
CA ARG A 61 -16.48 -7.98 20.76
C ARG A 61 -16.63 -9.50 20.84
N GLN A 62 -15.60 -10.27 20.46
CA GLN A 62 -15.66 -11.73 20.40
C GLN A 62 -15.34 -12.43 21.73
N GLY A 63 -14.85 -11.71 22.75
CA GLY A 63 -14.61 -12.22 24.11
C GLY A 63 -15.81 -12.20 25.06
N ARG A 64 -17.03 -11.93 24.55
CA ARG A 64 -18.27 -11.95 25.34
C ARG A 64 -19.21 -13.03 24.80
N LYS A 65 -18.81 -14.29 24.87
CA LYS A 65 -19.68 -15.46 24.70
C LYS A 65 -19.33 -16.50 25.74
#